data_AF-A0A4Q5NK52-F1
#
_entry.id   AF-A0A4Q5NK52-F1
#
_cell.length_a   1.000
_cell.length_b   1.000
_cell.length_c   1.000
_cell.angle_alpha   90.00
_cell.angle_beta   90.00
_cell.angle_gamma   90.00
#
_symmetry.space_group_name_H-M   'P 1'
#
loop_
_entity.id
_entity.type
_entity.pdbx_description
1 polymer ?
#
loop_
_entity_poly.entity_id
_entity_poly.type
_entity_poly.pdbx_seq_one_letter_code
_entity_poly.pdbx_strand_id
1 'polypeptide(L)'
;MKIKDGTAGAEVSIVTPTGFTSYGLTLPATAGSSGNVLTTNGSGVLTWTSPAASSVTGLAFPSVGSTIVGITNASSVTAGTPRNTAVGYQSMHALTTGSENTAVGNESLINLTTGSNNTAVGRGAGSSITTQNDNTSIGWYALRRGTDSSSLGMWSLTNNTTGDKNHAFGKSSLYTNTTGSRNVAMGYYSLFMNSTTSDNVAIGNQSLQYATANNNTAVGAGAGYSTSTGASNVYLGKDAGTNVTTGSNNIIIGAGINAPVAAASNQLNIGNTIYGNTSTGSVGIGTSAPAYKLDVNGIINSSSFIQSNGIVSAGNLPSSYAPTGATSIPGGNFADLQNSASGNSLPTIITFTGINSTLRSQSSYIGQSTIAGSGYALMATWALVR
;
A
#
# COMPACT_ATOMS: atom_id res chain seq x y z
N MET A 1 -59.26 -11.66 11.75
CA MET A 1 -59.12 -13.07 12.19
C MET A 1 -59.03 -13.07 13.71
N LYS A 2 -59.90 -13.77 14.45
CA LYS A 2 -59.77 -13.94 15.90
C LYS A 2 -58.80 -15.09 16.15
N ILE A 3 -57.55 -14.80 16.49
CA ILE A 3 -56.63 -15.84 16.96
C ILE A 3 -56.74 -15.81 18.48
N LYS A 4 -57.37 -16.84 19.06
CA LYS A 4 -57.33 -17.07 20.51
C LYS A 4 -55.94 -17.61 20.83
N ASP A 5 -55.14 -16.87 21.60
CA ASP A 5 -54.21 -17.57 22.49
C ASP A 5 -55.05 -18.29 23.55
N GLY A 6 -54.60 -19.43 24.06
CA GLY A 6 -55.39 -20.29 24.94
C GLY A 6 -55.74 -19.71 26.31
N THR A 7 -55.59 -18.41 26.54
CA THR A 7 -55.89 -17.74 27.81
C THR A 7 -56.93 -16.64 27.62
N ALA A 8 -57.99 -16.67 28.44
CA ALA A 8 -59.10 -15.72 28.35
C ALA A 8 -58.63 -14.31 28.70
N GLY A 9 -58.47 -13.42 27.72
CA GLY A 9 -58.51 -11.97 27.96
C GLY A 9 -57.58 -11.05 27.16
N ALA A 10 -56.64 -11.54 26.34
CA ALA A 10 -55.79 -10.65 25.52
C ALA A 10 -56.02 -10.90 24.01
N GLU A 11 -56.61 -9.92 23.31
CA GLU A 11 -56.89 -10.01 21.88
C GLU A 11 -55.78 -9.33 21.06
N VAL A 12 -55.14 -10.06 20.14
CA VAL A 12 -54.29 -9.47 19.09
C VAL A 12 -55.15 -9.23 17.85
N SER A 13 -55.47 -7.97 17.58
CA SER A 13 -56.25 -7.57 16.42
C SER A 13 -55.32 -7.27 15.23
N ILE A 14 -55.35 -8.12 14.20
CA ILE A 14 -54.70 -7.81 12.91
C ILE A 14 -55.66 -6.92 12.13
N VAL A 15 -55.44 -5.61 12.21
CA VAL A 15 -56.18 -4.59 11.45
C VAL A 15 -55.67 -4.60 10.01
N THR A 16 -56.54 -4.88 9.04
CA THR A 16 -56.24 -4.70 7.62
C THR A 16 -56.29 -3.22 7.26
N PRO A 17 -55.30 -2.65 6.54
CA PRO A 17 -55.42 -1.32 5.95
C PRO A 17 -56.63 -1.26 5.01
N THR A 18 -57.36 -0.15 5.04
CA THR A 18 -58.55 0.08 4.22
C THR A 18 -58.20 0.00 2.73
N GLY A 19 -58.80 -0.96 2.01
CA GLY A 19 -58.64 -1.09 0.54
C GLY A 19 -58.46 -2.52 0.02
N PHE A 20 -58.28 -3.53 0.87
CA PHE A 20 -58.11 -4.92 0.43
C PHE A 20 -59.27 -5.82 0.90
N THR A 21 -60.03 -6.35 -0.06
CA THR A 21 -61.12 -7.32 0.17
C THR A 21 -60.51 -8.71 0.41
N SER A 22 -60.29 -9.07 1.67
CA SER A 22 -60.06 -10.43 2.19
C SER A 22 -59.39 -11.47 1.27
N TYR A 23 -58.13 -11.84 1.56
CA TYR A 23 -57.65 -13.18 1.17
C TYR A 23 -58.18 -14.18 2.19
N GLY A 24 -59.18 -14.97 1.81
CA GLY A 24 -59.71 -16.06 2.63
C GLY A 24 -58.68 -17.18 2.73
N LEU A 25 -57.74 -17.05 3.68
CA LEU A 25 -56.82 -18.13 4.01
C LEU A 25 -57.50 -19.10 4.97
N THR A 26 -57.91 -20.26 4.45
CA THR A 26 -58.50 -21.33 5.26
C THR A 26 -57.38 -22.24 5.76
N LEU A 27 -57.10 -22.21 7.06
CA LEU A 27 -56.14 -23.13 7.69
C LEU A 27 -56.71 -24.57 7.72
N PRO A 28 -55.85 -25.60 7.63
CA PRO A 28 -56.27 -26.99 7.85
C PRO A 28 -56.91 -27.17 9.24
N ALA A 29 -57.97 -27.96 9.31
CA ALA A 29 -58.67 -28.24 10.58
C ALA A 29 -57.87 -29.13 11.55
N THR A 30 -56.84 -29.83 11.05
CA THR A 30 -55.94 -30.68 11.83
C THR A 30 -54.55 -30.05 11.93
N ALA A 31 -53.87 -30.26 13.06
CA ALA A 31 -52.46 -29.91 13.17
C ALA A 31 -51.62 -30.77 12.20
N GLY A 32 -50.58 -30.17 11.61
CA GLY A 32 -49.60 -30.90 10.82
C GLY A 32 -48.72 -31.77 11.72
N SER A 33 -48.20 -32.86 11.17
CA SER A 33 -47.14 -33.64 11.83
C SER A 33 -45.79 -32.94 11.67
N SER A 34 -44.81 -33.29 12.52
CA SER A 34 -43.43 -32.82 12.36
C SER A 34 -42.92 -33.13 10.94
N GLY A 35 -42.41 -32.11 10.24
CA GLY A 35 -41.95 -32.22 8.84
C GLY A 35 -42.98 -31.83 7.78
N ASN A 36 -44.24 -31.57 8.14
CA ASN A 36 -45.25 -31.07 7.21
C ASN A 36 -45.09 -29.57 6.96
N VAL A 37 -45.39 -29.11 5.75
CA VAL A 37 -45.44 -27.69 5.38
C VAL A 37 -46.86 -27.29 4.97
N LEU A 38 -47.25 -26.05 5.30
CA LEU A 38 -48.48 -25.45 4.79
C LEU A 38 -48.26 -25.01 3.34
N THR A 39 -48.98 -25.61 2.40
CA THR A 39 -48.98 -25.22 0.99
C THR A 39 -50.29 -24.55 0.61
N THR A 40 -50.26 -23.63 -0.34
CA THR A 40 -51.46 -23.08 -1.00
C THR A 40 -51.46 -23.48 -2.47
N ASN A 41 -52.63 -23.75 -3.03
CA ASN A 41 -52.81 -23.96 -4.48
C ASN A 41 -53.25 -22.66 -5.21
N GLY A 42 -53.17 -21.50 -4.53
CA GLY A 42 -53.63 -20.21 -5.06
C GLY A 42 -55.12 -19.92 -4.88
N SER A 43 -55.91 -20.86 -4.34
CA SER A 43 -57.35 -20.66 -4.05
C SER A 43 -57.61 -20.08 -2.64
N GLY A 44 -56.56 -19.83 -1.86
CA GLY A 44 -56.68 -19.42 -0.46
C GLY A 44 -56.84 -20.58 0.53
N VAL A 45 -57.05 -21.82 0.07
CA VAL A 45 -57.03 -22.99 0.97
C VAL A 45 -55.58 -23.38 1.26
N LEU A 46 -55.23 -23.44 2.55
CA LEU A 46 -53.96 -23.93 3.03
C LEU A 46 -54.10 -25.41 3.40
N THR A 47 -53.14 -26.25 2.99
CA THR A 47 -53.13 -27.69 3.25
C THR A 47 -51.80 -28.12 3.85
N TRP A 48 -51.83 -29.01 4.85
CA TRP A 48 -50.61 -29.69 5.29
C TRP A 48 -50.23 -30.71 4.24
N THR A 49 -49.10 -30.47 3.59
CA THR A 49 -48.52 -31.42 2.67
C THR A 49 -47.29 -32.00 3.34
N SER A 50 -47.21 -33.33 3.40
CA SER A 50 -45.93 -34.02 3.53
C SER A 50 -45.29 -33.92 2.15
N PRO A 51 -44.25 -33.10 1.94
CA PRO A 51 -43.68 -32.97 0.63
C PRO A 51 -43.21 -34.36 0.17
N ALA A 52 -43.82 -34.89 -0.90
CA ALA A 52 -43.17 -35.92 -1.70
C ALA A 52 -41.81 -35.33 -2.11
N ALA A 53 -40.77 -36.16 -2.16
CA ALA A 53 -39.35 -35.79 -2.19
C ALA A 53 -38.87 -34.93 -3.39
N SER A 54 -39.70 -34.06 -3.96
CA SER A 54 -39.45 -33.32 -5.19
C SER A 54 -39.83 -31.82 -5.15
N SER A 55 -40.26 -31.23 -4.03
CA SER A 55 -40.38 -29.75 -3.98
C SER A 55 -40.10 -29.03 -2.64
N VAL A 56 -39.74 -29.75 -1.57
CA VAL A 56 -39.06 -29.16 -0.40
C VAL A 56 -38.05 -30.18 0.17
N THR A 57 -37.03 -30.55 -0.60
CA THR A 57 -35.91 -31.35 -0.12
C THR A 57 -34.84 -30.42 0.48
N GLY A 58 -34.62 -30.48 1.81
CA GLY A 58 -33.48 -29.80 2.42
C GLY A 58 -33.60 -29.32 3.86
N LEU A 59 -34.78 -29.31 4.49
CA LEU A 59 -34.88 -29.02 5.93
C LEU A 59 -34.51 -30.25 6.78
N ALA A 60 -33.31 -30.80 6.55
CA ALA A 60 -32.67 -31.62 7.57
C ALA A 60 -32.00 -30.65 8.55
N PHE A 61 -32.44 -30.64 9.81
CA PHE A 61 -31.69 -30.04 10.90
C PHE A 61 -30.79 -31.13 11.52
N PRO A 62 -29.55 -31.33 11.05
CA PRO A 62 -28.61 -32.10 11.83
C PRO A 62 -28.37 -31.34 13.15
N SER A 63 -28.20 -32.12 14.22
CA SER A 63 -27.97 -31.68 15.59
C SER A 63 -27.22 -30.33 15.70
N VAL A 64 -27.92 -29.33 16.22
CA VAL A 64 -27.45 -28.01 16.69
C VAL A 64 -26.86 -27.08 15.61
N GLY A 65 -27.67 -26.13 15.14
CA GLY A 65 -27.17 -24.82 14.65
C GLY A 65 -26.98 -24.62 13.14
N SER A 66 -27.39 -25.55 12.27
CA SER A 66 -27.26 -25.39 10.81
C SER A 66 -28.58 -24.93 10.14
N THR A 67 -28.51 -24.05 9.14
CA THR A 67 -29.67 -23.56 8.36
C THR A 67 -29.51 -23.91 6.89
N ILE A 68 -30.35 -24.79 6.36
CA ILE A 68 -30.33 -25.18 4.94
C ILE A 68 -31.62 -24.69 4.27
N VAL A 69 -31.50 -23.84 3.24
CA VAL A 69 -32.66 -23.31 2.49
C VAL A 69 -32.35 -23.40 0.99
N GLY A 70 -32.63 -24.55 0.36
CA GLY A 70 -32.40 -24.72 -1.07
C GLY A 70 -32.72 -26.13 -1.55
N ILE A 71 -32.94 -26.28 -2.86
CA ILE A 71 -33.14 -27.58 -3.52
C ILE A 71 -31.77 -28.26 -3.57
N THR A 72 -31.42 -28.97 -2.51
CA THR A 72 -30.23 -29.83 -2.46
C THR A 72 -30.67 -31.29 -2.41
N ASN A 73 -30.06 -32.13 -3.24
CA ASN A 73 -30.01 -33.58 -3.03
C ASN A 73 -29.14 -33.86 -1.79
N ALA A 74 -29.66 -33.55 -0.60
CA ALA A 74 -28.92 -33.54 0.66
C ALA A 74 -28.56 -34.97 1.08
N SER A 75 -27.41 -35.44 0.60
CA SER A 75 -26.86 -36.77 0.92
C SER A 75 -25.75 -36.74 1.98
N SER A 76 -25.28 -35.58 2.47
CA SER A 76 -23.92 -35.52 3.02
C SER A 76 -23.70 -34.81 4.37
N VAL A 77 -24.67 -34.11 4.97
CA VAL A 77 -24.44 -33.49 6.29
C VAL A 77 -24.46 -34.55 7.41
N THR A 78 -23.30 -35.17 7.62
CA THR A 78 -23.07 -36.22 8.61
C THR A 78 -23.01 -35.59 10.00
N ALA A 79 -23.53 -36.30 11.02
CA ALA A 79 -23.46 -35.88 12.42
C ALA A 79 -22.00 -35.61 12.81
N GLY A 80 -21.69 -34.35 13.18
CA GLY A 80 -20.32 -33.89 13.46
C GLY A 80 -19.95 -32.52 12.84
N THR A 81 -20.85 -31.91 12.07
CA THR A 81 -20.63 -30.66 11.31
C THR A 81 -21.50 -29.48 11.80
N PRO A 82 -21.29 -28.95 13.02
CA PRO A 82 -22.13 -27.88 13.54
C PRO A 82 -21.98 -26.58 12.74
N ARG A 83 -23.07 -25.81 12.64
CA ARG A 83 -23.11 -24.39 12.20
C ARG A 83 -22.82 -24.10 10.73
N ASN A 84 -23.29 -24.94 9.82
CA ASN A 84 -23.21 -24.63 8.38
C ASN A 84 -24.51 -23.97 7.88
N THR A 85 -24.40 -22.97 6.99
CA THR A 85 -25.54 -22.35 6.31
C THR A 85 -25.45 -22.58 4.81
N ALA A 86 -26.38 -23.31 4.20
CA ALA A 86 -26.37 -23.61 2.76
C ALA A 86 -27.67 -23.17 2.09
N VAL A 87 -27.59 -22.29 1.09
CA VAL A 87 -28.73 -21.70 0.38
C VAL A 87 -28.50 -21.72 -1.12
N GLY A 88 -29.40 -22.37 -1.89
CA GLY A 88 -29.31 -22.47 -3.34
C GLY A 88 -28.99 -23.88 -3.88
N TYR A 89 -29.16 -24.07 -5.19
CA TYR A 89 -28.99 -25.37 -5.85
C TYR A 89 -27.54 -25.88 -5.74
N GLN A 90 -27.35 -27.11 -5.26
CA GLN A 90 -26.04 -27.77 -5.06
C GLN A 90 -25.03 -27.00 -4.17
N SER A 91 -25.52 -26.08 -3.35
CA SER A 91 -24.71 -25.38 -2.35
C SER A 91 -24.19 -26.38 -1.29
N MET A 92 -22.88 -26.41 -1.02
CA MET A 92 -22.21 -27.37 -0.11
C MET A 92 -22.52 -28.87 -0.37
N HIS A 93 -22.73 -29.28 -1.62
CA HIS A 93 -23.16 -30.64 -1.94
C HIS A 93 -22.20 -31.74 -1.42
N ALA A 94 -20.88 -31.52 -1.48
CA ALA A 94 -19.87 -32.53 -1.14
C ALA A 94 -19.45 -32.56 0.35
N LEU A 95 -20.05 -31.75 1.23
CA LEU A 95 -19.56 -31.56 2.61
C LEU A 95 -19.71 -32.84 3.44
N THR A 96 -18.62 -33.35 4.02
CA THR A 96 -18.62 -34.55 4.87
C THR A 96 -18.40 -34.21 6.35
N THR A 97 -17.35 -33.44 6.68
CA THR A 97 -16.93 -33.19 8.09
C THR A 97 -16.55 -31.74 8.42
N GLY A 98 -16.65 -30.80 7.48
CA GLY A 98 -16.37 -29.38 7.72
C GLY A 98 -17.46 -28.65 8.52
N SER A 99 -17.07 -27.62 9.28
CA SER A 99 -17.96 -26.83 10.15
C SER A 99 -17.87 -25.32 9.92
N GLU A 100 -18.85 -24.57 10.39
CA GLU A 100 -18.86 -23.10 10.36
C GLU A 100 -18.73 -22.48 8.96
N ASN A 101 -19.25 -23.16 7.93
CA ASN A 101 -19.27 -22.65 6.57
C ASN A 101 -20.59 -21.92 6.26
N THR A 102 -20.55 -20.90 5.41
CA THR A 102 -21.72 -20.24 4.83
C THR A 102 -21.63 -20.31 3.31
N ALA A 103 -22.66 -20.81 2.64
CA ALA A 103 -22.73 -20.93 1.19
C ALA A 103 -24.11 -20.45 0.73
N VAL A 104 -24.14 -19.40 -0.08
CA VAL A 104 -25.38 -18.79 -0.59
C VAL A 104 -25.22 -18.55 -2.08
N GLY A 105 -25.80 -19.42 -2.90
CA GLY A 105 -25.78 -19.33 -4.36
C GLY A 105 -25.74 -20.71 -5.02
N ASN A 106 -26.14 -20.75 -6.30
CA ASN A 106 -26.02 -21.94 -7.15
C ASN A 106 -24.56 -22.42 -7.19
N GLU A 107 -24.32 -23.68 -6.82
CA GLU A 107 -23.00 -24.34 -6.82
C GLU A 107 -21.95 -23.65 -5.94
N SER A 108 -22.36 -22.85 -4.94
CA SER A 108 -21.42 -22.26 -3.98
C SER A 108 -20.84 -23.34 -3.05
N LEU A 109 -19.52 -23.36 -2.89
CA LEU A 109 -18.78 -24.40 -2.15
C LEU A 109 -19.15 -25.85 -2.53
N ILE A 110 -19.51 -26.09 -3.80
CA ILE A 110 -20.03 -27.40 -4.25
C ILE A 110 -19.10 -28.59 -3.96
N ASN A 111 -17.78 -28.38 -4.03
CA ASN A 111 -16.77 -29.43 -3.83
C ASN A 111 -16.15 -29.45 -2.42
N LEU A 112 -16.64 -28.64 -1.47
CA LEU A 112 -16.13 -28.59 -0.11
C LEU A 112 -16.43 -29.92 0.59
N THR A 113 -15.41 -30.65 1.06
CA THR A 113 -15.56 -31.94 1.77
C THR A 113 -15.27 -31.80 3.26
N THR A 114 -14.08 -31.33 3.65
CA THR A 114 -13.65 -31.28 5.06
C THR A 114 -13.25 -29.89 5.54
N GLY A 115 -13.24 -28.89 4.66
CA GLY A 115 -12.84 -27.52 5.01
C GLY A 115 -13.87 -26.82 5.92
N SER A 116 -13.39 -25.94 6.79
CA SER A 116 -14.18 -25.20 7.78
C SER A 116 -13.98 -23.69 7.67
N ASN A 117 -14.89 -22.91 8.27
CA ASN A 117 -14.82 -21.44 8.32
C ASN A 117 -14.83 -20.75 6.95
N ASN A 118 -15.44 -21.35 5.93
CA ASN A 118 -15.52 -20.74 4.60
C ASN A 118 -16.85 -20.01 4.40
N THR A 119 -16.80 -18.75 3.97
CA THR A 119 -17.97 -17.98 3.52
C THR A 119 -17.97 -17.86 2.00
N ALA A 120 -19.03 -18.28 1.32
CA ALA A 120 -19.21 -18.19 -0.12
C ALA A 120 -20.59 -17.63 -0.46
N VAL A 121 -20.65 -16.53 -1.21
CA VAL A 121 -21.90 -15.88 -1.61
C VAL A 121 -21.83 -15.51 -3.08
N GLY A 122 -22.68 -16.13 -3.90
CA GLY A 122 -22.71 -15.98 -5.35
C GLY A 122 -22.65 -17.31 -6.08
N ARG A 123 -23.06 -17.31 -7.36
CA ARG A 123 -23.02 -18.52 -8.18
C ARG A 123 -21.58 -18.97 -8.39
N GLY A 124 -21.28 -20.24 -8.08
CA GLY A 124 -19.95 -20.85 -8.22
C GLY A 124 -18.85 -20.25 -7.34
N ALA A 125 -19.21 -19.44 -6.32
CA ALA A 125 -18.25 -18.90 -5.37
C ALA A 125 -17.59 -20.04 -4.57
N GLY A 126 -16.25 -20.09 -4.52
CA GLY A 126 -15.53 -21.12 -3.77
C GLY A 126 -15.63 -22.53 -4.38
N SER A 127 -16.03 -22.67 -5.64
CA SER A 127 -16.43 -23.97 -6.21
C SER A 127 -15.36 -25.05 -6.23
N SER A 128 -14.07 -24.73 -6.13
CA SER A 128 -12.97 -25.71 -6.06
C SER A 128 -12.28 -25.75 -4.69
N ILE A 129 -12.83 -25.09 -3.67
CA ILE A 129 -12.42 -25.29 -2.28
C ILE A 129 -12.90 -26.68 -1.87
N THR A 130 -11.97 -27.53 -1.42
CA THR A 130 -12.24 -28.92 -1.03
C THR A 130 -11.99 -29.14 0.45
N THR A 131 -10.77 -28.84 0.90
CA THR A 131 -10.28 -29.12 2.26
C THR A 131 -9.71 -27.89 2.94
N GLN A 132 -9.66 -26.76 2.22
CA GLN A 132 -9.09 -25.51 2.73
C GLN A 132 -10.06 -24.80 3.67
N ASN A 133 -9.48 -23.98 4.55
CA ASN A 133 -10.20 -23.28 5.61
C ASN A 133 -10.09 -21.77 5.46
N ASP A 134 -10.93 -21.06 6.22
CA ASP A 134 -10.79 -19.64 6.54
C ASP A 134 -10.82 -18.73 5.30
N ASN A 135 -11.67 -19.08 4.33
CA ASN A 135 -11.84 -18.30 3.11
C ASN A 135 -13.12 -17.47 3.09
N THR A 136 -13.07 -16.31 2.43
CA THR A 136 -14.26 -15.52 2.08
C THR A 136 -14.31 -15.35 0.57
N SER A 137 -15.42 -15.73 -0.06
CA SER A 137 -15.65 -15.67 -1.51
C SER A 137 -17.00 -15.05 -1.80
N ILE A 138 -17.05 -13.82 -2.30
CA ILE A 138 -18.29 -13.10 -2.55
C ILE A 138 -18.27 -12.58 -3.99
N GLY A 139 -19.15 -13.10 -4.84
CA GLY A 139 -19.26 -12.74 -6.25
C GLY A 139 -19.42 -13.93 -7.18
N TRP A 140 -19.74 -13.67 -8.44
CA TRP A 140 -19.88 -14.72 -9.45
C TRP A 140 -18.51 -15.33 -9.78
N TYR A 141 -18.34 -16.63 -9.50
CA TYR A 141 -17.06 -17.37 -9.59
C TYR A 141 -15.89 -16.69 -8.87
N ALA A 142 -16.16 -16.00 -7.77
CA ALA A 142 -15.12 -15.48 -6.88
C ALA A 142 -14.38 -16.65 -6.21
N LEU A 143 -13.07 -16.48 -5.99
CA LEU A 143 -12.14 -17.44 -5.36
C LEU A 143 -12.35 -18.90 -5.77
N ARG A 144 -11.55 -19.41 -6.70
CA ARG A 144 -11.66 -20.81 -7.08
C ARG A 144 -11.18 -21.77 -5.99
N ARG A 145 -10.01 -21.50 -5.40
CA ARG A 145 -9.36 -22.30 -4.35
C ARG A 145 -8.37 -21.43 -3.56
N GLY A 146 -7.98 -21.81 -2.34
CA GLY A 146 -6.99 -21.12 -1.50
C GLY A 146 -7.25 -21.37 -0.01
N THR A 147 -6.29 -21.04 0.86
CA THR A 147 -6.44 -21.00 2.33
C THR A 147 -6.23 -19.56 2.82
N ASP A 148 -6.92 -19.16 3.89
CA ASP A 148 -6.83 -17.80 4.46
C ASP A 148 -7.06 -16.67 3.43
N SER A 149 -7.87 -16.91 2.40
CA SER A 149 -8.00 -16.01 1.25
C SER A 149 -9.35 -15.29 1.24
N SER A 150 -9.36 -14.02 0.84
CA SER A 150 -10.58 -13.23 0.71
C SER A 150 -10.75 -12.75 -0.72
N SER A 151 -11.92 -12.93 -1.29
CA SER A 151 -12.28 -12.50 -2.63
C SER A 151 -13.65 -11.85 -2.62
N LEU A 152 -13.73 -10.60 -3.08
CA LEU A 152 -14.97 -9.86 -3.26
C LEU A 152 -14.99 -9.29 -4.67
N GLY A 153 -15.82 -9.82 -5.55
CA GLY A 153 -16.00 -9.32 -6.90
C GLY A 153 -16.15 -10.44 -7.92
N MET A 154 -16.84 -10.14 -9.02
CA MET A 154 -16.98 -11.06 -10.14
C MET A 154 -15.60 -11.42 -10.70
N TRP A 155 -15.34 -12.72 -10.83
CA TRP A 155 -14.08 -13.28 -11.31
C TRP A 155 -12.81 -12.90 -10.52
N SER A 156 -12.95 -12.47 -9.26
CA SER A 156 -11.79 -12.24 -8.42
C SER A 156 -11.18 -13.59 -7.98
N LEU A 157 -9.84 -13.75 -8.06
CA LEU A 157 -9.13 -15.00 -7.72
C LEU A 157 -9.65 -16.28 -8.40
N THR A 158 -10.24 -16.18 -9.60
CA THR A 158 -10.87 -17.33 -10.29
C THR A 158 -9.89 -18.39 -10.80
N ASN A 159 -8.63 -18.05 -11.10
CA ASN A 159 -7.67 -19.07 -11.56
C ASN A 159 -6.75 -19.61 -10.46
N ASN A 160 -6.93 -19.17 -9.21
CA ASN A 160 -6.06 -19.59 -8.11
C ASN A 160 -6.07 -21.11 -7.96
N THR A 161 -4.87 -21.73 -7.96
CA THR A 161 -4.69 -23.18 -7.81
C THR A 161 -4.15 -23.51 -6.43
N THR A 162 -3.04 -22.91 -5.99
CA THR A 162 -2.39 -23.23 -4.71
C THR A 162 -1.91 -22.01 -3.93
N GLY A 163 -2.15 -20.80 -4.43
CA GLY A 163 -1.79 -19.58 -3.71
C GLY A 163 -2.61 -19.39 -2.45
N ASP A 164 -1.97 -19.10 -1.32
CA ASP A 164 -2.65 -18.88 -0.04
C ASP A 164 -2.50 -17.41 0.42
N LYS A 165 -3.37 -16.99 1.35
CA LYS A 165 -3.34 -15.64 1.96
C LYS A 165 -3.46 -14.51 0.93
N ASN A 166 -4.29 -14.71 -0.09
CA ASN A 166 -4.55 -13.68 -1.10
C ASN A 166 -5.84 -12.93 -0.78
N HIS A 167 -5.80 -11.60 -0.84
CA HIS A 167 -6.95 -10.75 -0.57
C HIS A 167 -7.25 -9.87 -1.79
N ALA A 168 -8.36 -10.16 -2.47
CA ALA A 168 -8.72 -9.62 -3.77
C ALA A 168 -10.11 -8.96 -3.72
N PHE A 169 -10.18 -7.65 -3.83
CA PHE A 169 -11.40 -6.86 -3.73
C PHE A 169 -11.60 -6.04 -5.01
N GLY A 170 -12.49 -6.47 -5.89
CA GLY A 170 -12.80 -5.83 -7.16
C GLY A 170 -12.97 -6.84 -8.28
N LYS A 171 -13.76 -6.49 -9.30
CA LYS A 171 -13.97 -7.36 -10.47
C LYS A 171 -12.62 -7.68 -11.14
N SER A 172 -12.36 -8.97 -11.35
CA SER A 172 -11.16 -9.51 -11.99
C SER A 172 -9.83 -9.10 -11.31
N SER A 173 -9.86 -8.77 -10.02
CA SER A 173 -8.64 -8.65 -9.20
C SER A 173 -7.97 -10.02 -9.05
N LEU A 174 -6.64 -10.09 -9.22
CA LEU A 174 -5.86 -11.35 -9.17
C LEU A 174 -6.42 -12.47 -10.07
N TYR A 175 -7.00 -12.11 -11.23
CA TYR A 175 -7.72 -13.05 -12.10
C TYR A 175 -6.84 -14.22 -12.60
N THR A 176 -5.58 -13.97 -12.97
CA THR A 176 -4.69 -15.02 -13.49
C THR A 176 -3.83 -15.70 -12.43
N ASN A 177 -3.98 -15.37 -11.14
CA ASN A 177 -3.13 -15.93 -10.10
C ASN A 177 -3.29 -17.44 -10.07
N THR A 178 -2.19 -18.18 -10.08
CA THR A 178 -2.20 -19.65 -9.97
C THR A 178 -1.57 -20.08 -8.65
N THR A 179 -0.31 -19.74 -8.41
CA THR A 179 0.44 -20.20 -7.21
C THR A 179 0.93 -19.07 -6.30
N GLY A 180 0.78 -17.81 -6.72
CA GLY A 180 1.21 -16.64 -5.95
C GLY A 180 0.50 -16.50 -4.62
N SER A 181 1.21 -16.12 -3.56
CA SER A 181 0.67 -16.04 -2.19
C SER A 181 0.91 -14.66 -1.56
N ARG A 182 0.15 -14.32 -0.52
CA ARG A 182 0.30 -13.05 0.24
C ARG A 182 0.17 -11.80 -0.63
N ASN A 183 -0.71 -11.81 -1.62
CA ASN A 183 -1.00 -10.64 -2.44
C ASN A 183 -2.26 -9.91 -1.95
N VAL A 184 -2.23 -8.58 -1.94
CA VAL A 184 -3.39 -7.72 -1.68
C VAL A 184 -3.71 -6.94 -2.95
N ALA A 185 -4.91 -7.14 -3.50
CA ALA A 185 -5.36 -6.50 -4.73
C ALA A 185 -6.73 -5.84 -4.49
N MET A 186 -6.81 -4.51 -4.52
CA MET A 186 -8.04 -3.76 -4.34
C MET A 186 -8.29 -2.85 -5.54
N GLY A 187 -9.28 -3.17 -6.37
CA GLY A 187 -9.64 -2.39 -7.55
C GLY A 187 -10.06 -3.25 -8.73
N TYR A 188 -10.63 -2.62 -9.75
CA TYR A 188 -10.89 -3.27 -11.03
C TYR A 188 -9.55 -3.58 -11.72
N TYR A 189 -9.32 -4.85 -12.06
CA TYR A 189 -8.07 -5.34 -12.68
C TYR A 189 -6.76 -5.06 -11.90
N SER A 190 -6.81 -4.82 -10.60
CA SER A 190 -5.59 -4.76 -9.78
C SER A 190 -4.90 -6.13 -9.75
N LEU A 191 -3.59 -6.18 -10.03
CA LEU A 191 -2.79 -7.42 -10.15
C LEU A 191 -3.39 -8.46 -11.11
N PHE A 192 -3.97 -8.02 -12.24
CA PHE A 192 -4.68 -8.92 -13.17
C PHE A 192 -3.80 -10.06 -13.71
N MET A 193 -2.57 -9.77 -14.18
CA MET A 193 -1.63 -10.71 -14.80
C MET A 193 -0.68 -11.41 -13.80
N ASN A 194 -0.97 -11.33 -12.50
CA ASN A 194 -0.20 -12.03 -11.49
C ASN A 194 -0.35 -13.53 -11.71
N SER A 195 0.71 -14.28 -12.04
CA SER A 195 0.59 -15.73 -12.29
C SER A 195 1.13 -16.57 -11.14
N THR A 196 2.36 -16.28 -10.69
CA THR A 196 3.08 -17.07 -9.67
C THR A 196 3.71 -16.21 -8.58
N THR A 197 3.45 -14.90 -8.58
CA THR A 197 4.22 -13.94 -7.78
C THR A 197 3.60 -13.75 -6.40
N SER A 198 4.41 -13.35 -5.43
CA SER A 198 3.99 -13.20 -4.04
C SER A 198 4.34 -11.82 -3.50
N ASP A 199 3.70 -11.48 -2.39
CA ASP A 199 4.05 -10.30 -1.57
C ASP A 199 3.86 -8.96 -2.30
N ASN A 200 2.85 -8.86 -3.18
CA ASN A 200 2.49 -7.61 -3.84
C ASN A 200 1.26 -6.95 -3.19
N VAL A 201 1.28 -5.63 -3.06
CA VAL A 201 0.15 -4.81 -2.64
C VAL A 201 -0.23 -3.89 -3.80
N ALA A 202 -1.46 -3.97 -4.28
CA ALA A 202 -1.98 -3.16 -5.37
C ALA A 202 -3.35 -2.61 -5.01
N ILE A 203 -3.43 -1.31 -4.76
CA ILE A 203 -4.65 -0.63 -4.34
C ILE A 203 -4.95 0.47 -5.35
N GLY A 204 -5.97 0.27 -6.18
CA GLY A 204 -6.39 1.18 -7.23
C GLY A 204 -6.79 0.43 -8.50
N ASN A 205 -7.64 1.06 -9.31
CA ASN A 205 -7.97 0.59 -10.65
C ASN A 205 -6.69 0.35 -11.47
N GLN A 206 -6.52 -0.85 -12.01
CA GLN A 206 -5.38 -1.27 -12.83
C GLN A 206 -3.99 -1.07 -12.19
N SER A 207 -3.92 -0.99 -10.86
CA SER A 207 -2.65 -0.95 -10.14
C SER A 207 -1.89 -2.29 -10.31
N LEU A 208 -0.60 -2.21 -10.65
CA LEU A 208 0.26 -3.37 -10.94
C LEU A 208 -0.37 -4.39 -11.88
N GLN A 209 -1.16 -3.95 -12.88
CA GLN A 209 -1.92 -4.86 -13.74
C GLN A 209 -1.05 -5.92 -14.42
N TYR A 210 0.17 -5.56 -14.82
CA TYR A 210 1.10 -6.42 -15.55
C TYR A 210 2.21 -7.03 -14.69
N ALA A 211 2.15 -6.91 -13.36
CA ALA A 211 3.24 -7.35 -12.48
C ALA A 211 3.42 -8.87 -12.50
N THR A 212 4.64 -9.28 -12.85
CA THR A 212 5.14 -10.66 -12.87
C THR A 212 6.35 -10.86 -11.95
N ALA A 213 6.63 -9.89 -11.07
CA ALA A 213 7.65 -9.97 -10.02
C ALA A 213 7.06 -9.74 -8.61
N ASN A 214 7.87 -10.02 -7.59
CA ASN A 214 7.47 -9.99 -6.17
C ASN A 214 7.74 -8.63 -5.52
N ASN A 215 7.18 -8.44 -4.32
CA ASN A 215 7.51 -7.36 -3.39
C ASN A 215 7.18 -5.94 -3.88
N ASN A 216 6.25 -5.76 -4.81
CA ASN A 216 5.84 -4.43 -5.25
C ASN A 216 4.68 -3.89 -4.41
N THR A 217 4.75 -2.62 -4.02
CA THR A 217 3.64 -1.89 -3.39
C THR A 217 3.20 -0.78 -4.32
N ALA A 218 1.91 -0.75 -4.68
CA ALA A 218 1.31 0.27 -5.52
C ALA A 218 -0.01 0.74 -4.92
N VAL A 219 -0.13 2.05 -4.68
CA VAL A 219 -1.34 2.67 -4.14
C VAL A 219 -1.69 3.88 -4.99
N GLY A 220 -2.77 3.77 -5.75
CA GLY A 220 -3.25 4.75 -6.73
C GLY A 220 -3.78 4.05 -7.98
N ALA A 221 -4.78 4.66 -8.64
CA ALA A 221 -5.22 4.17 -9.95
C ALA A 221 -4.06 4.28 -10.96
N GLY A 222 -3.79 3.21 -11.72
CA GLY A 222 -2.68 3.13 -12.67
C GLY A 222 -1.27 3.08 -12.04
N ALA A 223 -1.14 3.04 -10.72
CA ALA A 223 0.17 2.96 -10.06
C ALA A 223 0.90 1.67 -10.46
N GLY A 224 2.14 1.80 -10.95
CA GLY A 224 2.96 0.68 -11.43
C GLY A 224 2.35 -0.09 -12.62
N TYR A 225 1.45 0.53 -13.39
CA TYR A 225 0.68 -0.14 -14.46
C TYR A 225 1.52 -1.06 -15.33
N SER A 226 2.63 -0.55 -15.87
CA SER A 226 3.51 -1.25 -16.82
C SER A 226 4.58 -2.12 -16.18
N THR A 227 4.67 -2.19 -14.85
CA THR A 227 5.69 -2.99 -14.17
C THR A 227 5.47 -4.46 -14.48
N SER A 228 6.43 -5.09 -15.13
CA SER A 228 6.41 -6.51 -15.46
C SER A 228 7.34 -7.27 -14.53
N THR A 229 8.64 -7.32 -14.85
CA THR A 229 9.64 -8.07 -14.08
C THR A 229 10.34 -7.26 -13.00
N GLY A 230 10.02 -5.97 -12.87
CA GLY A 230 10.56 -5.10 -11.83
C GLY A 230 10.09 -5.52 -10.43
N ALA A 231 11.02 -5.77 -9.51
CA ALA A 231 10.74 -6.23 -8.16
C ALA A 231 11.00 -5.13 -7.11
N SER A 232 10.39 -5.26 -5.94
CA SER A 232 10.69 -4.41 -4.78
C SER A 232 10.47 -2.91 -5.01
N ASN A 233 9.49 -2.53 -5.84
CA ASN A 233 9.17 -1.13 -6.09
C ASN A 233 8.05 -0.62 -5.18
N VAL A 234 8.08 0.68 -4.87
CA VAL A 234 7.04 1.42 -4.16
C VAL A 234 6.50 2.52 -5.08
N TYR A 235 5.21 2.44 -5.41
CA TYR A 235 4.47 3.41 -6.21
C TYR A 235 3.34 4.00 -5.38
N LEU A 236 3.35 5.31 -5.12
CA LEU A 236 2.31 5.98 -4.33
C LEU A 236 1.78 7.21 -5.07
N GLY A 237 0.55 7.14 -5.56
CA GLY A 237 -0.11 8.19 -6.34
C GLY A 237 -0.76 7.66 -7.61
N LYS A 238 -1.75 8.39 -8.12
CA LYS A 238 -2.38 8.07 -9.41
C LYS A 238 -1.31 8.10 -10.52
N ASP A 239 -1.20 7.03 -11.30
CA ASP A 239 -0.23 6.87 -12.39
C ASP A 239 1.26 7.00 -11.98
N ALA A 240 1.58 6.76 -10.71
CA ALA A 240 2.96 6.72 -10.24
C ALA A 240 3.71 5.52 -10.85
N GLY A 241 4.87 5.74 -11.45
CA GLY A 241 5.75 4.70 -11.99
C GLY A 241 5.21 3.98 -13.23
N THR A 242 4.29 4.60 -13.99
CA THR A 242 3.68 3.99 -15.18
C THR A 242 4.67 3.65 -16.28
N ASN A 243 5.86 4.27 -16.29
CA ASN A 243 6.92 3.96 -17.25
C ASN A 243 7.86 2.82 -16.82
N VAL A 244 7.84 2.38 -15.56
CA VAL A 244 8.75 1.35 -15.05
C VAL A 244 8.27 -0.02 -15.52
N THR A 245 9.10 -0.72 -16.30
CA THR A 245 8.82 -2.07 -16.81
C THR A 245 9.63 -3.12 -16.07
N THR A 246 10.96 -3.03 -16.12
CA THR A 246 11.89 -4.02 -15.55
C THR A 246 12.71 -3.48 -14.37
N GLY A 247 12.62 -2.16 -14.12
CA GLY A 247 13.31 -1.50 -13.02
C GLY A 247 12.91 -2.04 -11.65
N SER A 248 13.87 -2.17 -10.74
CA SER A 248 13.67 -2.71 -9.38
C SER A 248 14.14 -1.73 -8.29
N ASN A 249 13.66 -1.91 -7.07
CA ASN A 249 14.04 -1.10 -5.89
C ASN A 249 13.77 0.41 -6.05
N ASN A 250 12.76 0.80 -6.83
CA ASN A 250 12.40 2.20 -7.00
C ASN A 250 11.37 2.65 -5.96
N ILE A 251 11.47 3.89 -5.51
CA ILE A 251 10.49 4.58 -4.67
C ILE A 251 9.99 5.79 -5.46
N ILE A 252 8.75 5.74 -5.93
CA ILE A 252 8.15 6.76 -6.78
C ILE A 252 6.84 7.22 -6.13
N ILE A 253 6.82 8.48 -5.72
CA ILE A 253 5.73 9.06 -4.93
C ILE A 253 5.25 10.35 -5.61
N GLY A 254 3.94 10.46 -5.81
CA GLY A 254 3.25 11.58 -6.44
C GLY A 254 2.43 11.16 -7.66
N ALA A 255 1.45 11.99 -8.04
CA ALA A 255 0.61 11.72 -9.19
C ALA A 255 1.36 11.93 -10.52
N GLY A 256 1.34 10.95 -11.41
CA GLY A 256 1.99 11.01 -12.72
C GLY A 256 3.52 11.09 -12.67
N ILE A 257 4.13 10.73 -11.53
CA ILE A 257 5.59 10.75 -11.37
C ILE A 257 6.18 9.45 -11.91
N ASN A 258 7.32 9.54 -12.58
CA ASN A 258 7.96 8.43 -13.28
C ASN A 258 9.43 8.28 -12.90
N ALA A 259 9.99 7.11 -13.19
CA ALA A 259 11.44 6.91 -13.15
C ALA A 259 12.09 7.60 -14.37
N PRO A 260 13.41 7.86 -14.37
CA PRO A 260 14.08 8.48 -15.52
C PRO A 260 13.96 7.66 -16.81
N VAL A 261 14.03 6.33 -16.71
CA VAL A 261 13.87 5.39 -17.82
C VAL A 261 13.18 4.10 -17.35
N ALA A 262 12.61 3.32 -18.28
CA ALA A 262 11.79 2.16 -17.95
C ALA A 262 12.50 1.04 -17.18
N ALA A 263 13.81 0.88 -17.41
CA ALA A 263 14.65 -0.13 -16.74
C ALA A 263 15.42 0.44 -15.52
N ALA A 264 15.17 1.70 -15.14
CA ALA A 264 15.90 2.33 -14.05
C ALA A 264 15.62 1.60 -12.74
N SER A 265 16.67 1.34 -11.98
CA SER A 265 16.58 0.69 -10.66
C SER A 265 17.18 1.58 -9.59
N ASN A 266 16.81 1.35 -8.34
CA ASN A 266 17.31 2.07 -7.17
C ASN A 266 17.00 3.57 -7.20
N GLN A 267 15.94 3.99 -7.89
CA GLN A 267 15.57 5.41 -8.01
C GLN A 267 14.69 5.84 -6.84
N LEU A 268 14.95 7.02 -6.31
CA LEU A 268 14.02 7.76 -5.45
C LEU A 268 13.50 8.95 -6.24
N ASN A 269 12.19 9.08 -6.39
CA ASN A 269 11.55 10.27 -6.94
C ASN A 269 10.28 10.59 -6.15
N ILE A 270 10.29 11.69 -5.41
CA ILE A 270 9.14 12.20 -4.66
C ILE A 270 8.74 13.54 -5.29
N GLY A 271 7.64 13.52 -6.03
CA GLY A 271 6.98 14.70 -6.59
C GLY A 271 7.87 15.53 -7.51
N ASN A 272 8.87 14.93 -8.17
CA ASN A 272 9.89 15.65 -8.94
C ASN A 272 10.61 16.77 -8.14
N THR A 273 10.59 16.65 -6.81
CA THR A 273 11.19 17.61 -5.89
C THR A 273 12.40 17.00 -5.18
N ILE A 274 12.24 15.77 -4.70
CA ILE A 274 13.33 15.00 -4.11
C ILE A 274 13.66 13.85 -5.05
N TYR A 275 14.91 13.78 -5.45
CA TYR A 275 15.46 12.70 -6.24
C TYR A 275 16.52 11.95 -5.44
N GLY A 276 16.83 10.74 -5.84
CA GLY A 276 17.94 10.02 -5.24
C GLY A 276 18.23 8.71 -5.90
N ASN A 277 19.34 8.11 -5.47
CA ASN A 277 19.73 6.77 -5.86
C ASN A 277 20.04 5.97 -4.59
N THR A 278 19.22 4.96 -4.30
CA THR A 278 19.30 4.16 -3.06
C THR A 278 20.51 3.23 -3.04
N SER A 279 21.12 2.95 -4.20
CA SER A 279 22.37 2.18 -4.27
C SER A 279 23.58 3.04 -3.96
N THR A 280 23.62 4.28 -4.45
CA THR A 280 24.70 5.22 -4.11
C THR A 280 24.46 5.96 -2.81
N GLY A 281 23.25 5.95 -2.25
CA GLY A 281 22.87 6.75 -1.08
C GLY A 281 22.94 8.26 -1.34
N SER A 282 22.73 8.68 -2.58
CA SER A 282 22.69 10.10 -2.96
C SER A 282 21.26 10.62 -2.93
N VAL A 283 21.06 11.83 -2.40
CA VAL A 283 19.78 12.54 -2.38
C VAL A 283 19.96 13.94 -2.98
N GLY A 284 19.13 14.26 -3.95
CA GLY A 284 19.01 15.57 -4.57
C GLY A 284 17.70 16.26 -4.18
N ILE A 285 17.74 17.54 -3.81
CA ILE A 285 16.55 18.37 -3.65
C ILE A 285 16.58 19.44 -4.74
N GLY A 286 15.58 19.44 -5.62
CA GLY A 286 15.53 20.33 -6.79
C GLY A 286 16.53 19.96 -7.91
N THR A 287 17.18 18.80 -7.81
CA THR A 287 18.10 18.27 -8.83
C THR A 287 17.94 16.76 -8.97
N SER A 288 17.80 16.27 -10.21
CA SER A 288 17.64 14.84 -10.52
C SER A 288 18.95 14.08 -10.67
N ALA A 289 20.07 14.78 -10.72
CA ALA A 289 21.42 14.22 -10.86
C ALA A 289 22.33 14.79 -9.75
N PRO A 290 22.12 14.38 -8.48
CA PRO A 290 22.93 14.89 -7.37
C PRO A 290 24.41 14.53 -7.58
N ALA A 291 25.29 15.55 -7.58
CA ALA A 291 26.73 15.36 -7.71
C ALA A 291 27.39 14.89 -6.40
N TYR A 292 26.70 15.09 -5.28
CA TYR A 292 27.14 14.75 -3.93
C TYR A 292 26.13 13.83 -3.23
N LYS A 293 26.49 13.32 -2.04
CA LYS A 293 25.58 12.48 -1.23
C LYS A 293 24.30 13.22 -0.82
N LEU A 294 24.43 14.51 -0.52
CA LEU A 294 23.31 15.44 -0.39
C LEU A 294 23.60 16.62 -1.30
N ASP A 295 22.74 16.86 -2.27
CA ASP A 295 22.85 17.96 -3.22
C ASP A 295 21.53 18.75 -3.23
N VAL A 296 21.60 20.05 -2.99
CA VAL A 296 20.41 20.91 -2.93
C VAL A 296 20.59 22.03 -3.94
N ASN A 297 19.77 22.00 -4.98
CA ASN A 297 19.70 23.08 -5.96
C ASN A 297 18.76 24.18 -5.43
N GLY A 298 19.29 25.04 -4.56
CA GLY A 298 18.55 26.13 -3.95
C GLY A 298 19.20 26.65 -2.66
N ILE A 299 18.55 27.63 -2.04
CA ILE A 299 19.00 28.19 -0.76
C ILE A 299 18.60 27.23 0.37
N ILE A 300 19.57 26.83 1.19
CA ILE A 300 19.33 26.09 2.43
C ILE A 300 19.29 27.08 3.60
N ASN A 301 18.18 27.09 4.34
CA ASN A 301 18.12 27.74 5.65
C ASN A 301 18.51 26.72 6.74
N SER A 302 19.63 26.94 7.42
CA SER A 302 20.14 26.06 8.47
C SER A 302 20.67 26.87 9.65
N SER A 303 20.41 26.39 10.88
CA SER A 303 20.95 27.01 12.09
C SER A 303 22.44 26.74 12.30
N SER A 304 22.95 25.59 11.82
CA SER A 304 24.37 25.21 11.87
C SER A 304 24.66 24.01 10.96
N PHE A 305 25.86 23.94 10.40
CA PHE A 305 26.40 22.73 9.75
C PHE A 305 27.51 22.11 10.59
N ILE A 306 27.46 20.79 10.81
CA ILE A 306 28.54 20.03 11.44
C ILE A 306 29.30 19.31 10.34
N GLN A 307 30.60 19.53 10.24
CA GLN A 307 31.46 18.89 9.24
C GLN A 307 32.49 17.97 9.91
N SER A 308 32.69 16.77 9.35
CA SER A 308 33.57 15.73 9.91
C SER A 308 35.03 16.19 10.10
N ASN A 309 35.50 17.19 9.34
CA ASN A 309 36.91 17.61 9.33
C ASN A 309 37.12 19.08 9.70
N GLY A 310 36.11 19.79 10.20
CA GLY A 310 36.26 21.18 10.69
C GLY A 310 36.62 22.26 9.65
N ILE A 311 36.76 21.93 8.36
CA ILE A 311 37.08 22.93 7.32
C ILE A 311 35.79 23.52 6.75
N VAL A 312 35.38 24.67 7.27
CA VAL A 312 34.37 25.52 6.60
C VAL A 312 35.00 26.12 5.35
N SER A 313 34.90 25.42 4.21
CA SER A 313 35.08 26.08 2.91
C SER A 313 33.80 26.85 2.63
N ALA A 314 33.77 28.13 2.99
CA ALA A 314 32.69 29.04 2.66
C ALA A 314 32.67 29.30 1.14
N GLY A 315 32.21 28.32 0.37
CA GLY A 315 31.76 28.52 -1.00
C GLY A 315 30.36 29.11 -0.94
N ASN A 316 30.27 30.45 -0.95
CA ASN A 316 29.05 31.25 -1.07
C ASN A 316 27.95 30.94 -0.03
N LEU A 317 28.14 31.39 1.21
CA LEU A 317 27.00 31.75 2.06
C LEU A 317 26.31 32.97 1.41
N PRO A 318 24.98 32.97 1.20
CA PRO A 318 24.28 34.16 0.76
C PRO A 318 24.53 35.29 1.76
N SER A 319 24.94 36.43 1.23
CA SER A 319 25.52 37.59 1.94
C SER A 319 24.53 38.38 2.83
N SER A 320 23.48 37.77 3.36
CA SER A 320 22.41 38.49 4.08
C SER A 320 22.18 38.10 5.54
N TYR A 321 23.04 37.29 6.15
CA TYR A 321 23.02 37.10 7.61
C TYR A 321 24.44 37.13 8.18
N ALA A 322 24.96 38.34 8.40
CA ALA A 322 26.07 38.52 9.33
C ALA A 322 25.48 38.43 10.76
N PRO A 323 25.79 37.39 11.56
CA PRO A 323 25.50 37.47 12.97
C PRO A 323 26.39 38.55 13.57
N THR A 324 25.78 39.52 14.25
CA THR A 324 26.48 40.45 15.13
C THR A 324 27.33 39.65 16.13
N GLY A 325 28.65 39.59 15.90
CA GLY A 325 29.60 38.92 16.78
C GLY A 325 30.74 38.10 16.13
N ALA A 326 30.81 37.97 14.80
CA ALA A 326 31.89 37.21 14.16
C ALA A 326 33.18 38.03 13.97
N THR A 327 34.14 37.87 14.88
CA THR A 327 35.52 38.39 14.78
C THR A 327 36.43 37.39 14.05
N SER A 328 36.26 37.23 12.74
CA SER A 328 37.31 36.85 11.77
C SER A 328 36.72 36.34 10.46
N ILE A 329 37.19 36.88 9.32
CA ILE A 329 36.94 36.36 7.97
C ILE A 329 38.26 35.80 7.45
N PRO A 330 38.39 34.51 7.09
CA PRO A 330 39.54 34.01 6.36
C PRO A 330 39.24 34.04 4.85
N GLY A 331 39.99 34.84 4.08
CA GLY A 331 40.18 34.59 2.64
C GLY A 331 40.08 35.75 1.65
N GLY A 332 39.89 37.00 2.09
CA GLY A 332 39.96 38.17 1.21
C GLY A 332 41.14 39.06 1.58
N ASN A 333 41.99 39.41 0.60
CA ASN A 333 43.03 40.45 0.58
C ASN A 333 43.48 41.04 1.94
N PHE A 334 44.75 40.84 2.28
CA PHE A 334 45.48 41.33 3.47
C PHE A 334 45.68 42.87 3.51
N ALA A 335 44.66 43.66 3.17
CA ALA A 335 44.75 45.12 3.18
C ALA A 335 44.52 45.75 4.56
N ASP A 336 44.04 45.01 5.57
CA ASP A 336 43.89 45.52 6.94
C ASP A 336 44.83 44.78 7.91
N LEU A 337 46.10 45.15 7.86
CA LEU A 337 47.11 44.79 8.86
C LEU A 337 46.95 45.68 10.11
N GLN A 338 46.55 45.02 11.21
CA GLN A 338 46.64 45.35 12.65
C GLN A 338 47.22 46.69 13.14
N ASN A 339 46.61 47.22 14.22
CA ASN A 339 47.33 47.42 15.49
C ASN A 339 46.39 47.32 16.71
N SER A 340 46.54 46.26 17.50
CA SER A 340 46.12 46.26 18.90
C SER A 340 47.23 45.60 19.72
N ALA A 341 48.23 46.40 20.08
CA ALA A 341 49.15 46.08 21.17
C ALA A 341 48.91 47.09 22.29
N SER A 342 48.43 46.59 23.43
CA SER A 342 48.40 47.29 24.69
C SER A 342 49.84 47.49 25.20
N GLY A 343 50.26 48.76 25.28
CA GLY A 343 51.30 49.23 26.21
C GLY A 343 52.76 48.94 25.85
N ASN A 344 53.34 49.68 24.91
CA ASN A 344 54.60 50.41 25.15
C ASN A 344 54.83 51.45 24.04
N SER A 345 55.27 52.63 24.45
CA SER A 345 55.42 53.81 23.60
C SER A 345 56.63 53.70 22.68
N LEU A 346 56.38 53.93 21.38
CA LEU A 346 57.21 54.54 20.31
C LEU A 346 56.86 53.85 18.96
N PRO A 347 56.93 54.51 17.78
CA PRO A 347 56.35 54.00 16.51
C PRO A 347 57.26 53.04 15.74
N THR A 348 56.71 51.93 15.25
CA THR A 348 57.38 51.07 14.26
C THR A 348 57.24 51.73 12.88
N ILE A 349 58.34 51.97 12.17
CA ILE A 349 58.31 52.47 10.80
C ILE A 349 58.00 51.36 9.82
N ILE A 350 57.10 51.67 8.89
CA ILE A 350 56.78 50.84 7.73
C ILE A 350 57.18 51.63 6.48
N THR A 351 58.09 51.10 5.66
CA THR A 351 58.39 51.63 4.32
C THR A 351 58.02 50.62 3.25
N PHE A 352 57.35 51.10 2.21
CA PHE A 352 56.97 50.33 1.02
C PHE A 352 57.54 51.02 -0.22
N THR A 353 58.00 50.25 -1.21
CA THR A 353 58.21 50.78 -2.58
C THR A 353 57.79 49.73 -3.61
N GLY A 354 57.04 50.14 -4.62
CA GLY A 354 56.59 49.25 -5.69
C GLY A 354 57.74 48.80 -6.58
N ILE A 355 58.26 47.57 -6.36
CA ILE A 355 58.30 46.43 -7.29
C ILE A 355 58.32 45.13 -6.45
N ASN A 356 57.66 44.08 -6.95
CA ASN A 356 57.60 42.67 -6.53
C ASN A 356 58.23 42.26 -5.19
N SER A 357 57.32 41.89 -4.28
CA SER A 357 57.53 41.22 -3.00
C SER A 357 58.59 41.83 -2.10
N THR A 358 58.19 42.44 -0.99
CA THR A 358 58.95 42.21 0.26
C THR A 358 58.13 42.38 1.53
N LEU A 359 58.32 41.35 2.37
CA LEU A 359 57.97 41.13 3.76
C LEU A 359 58.21 42.33 4.70
N ARG A 360 57.45 42.36 5.82
CA ARG A 360 57.95 42.04 7.18
C ARG A 360 56.79 42.03 8.18
N SER A 361 56.49 40.88 8.79
CA SER A 361 57.03 40.33 10.03
C SER A 361 56.87 41.25 11.24
N GLN A 362 56.10 40.77 12.21
CA GLN A 362 56.07 41.35 13.55
C GLN A 362 57.46 41.25 14.22
N SER A 363 57.74 42.29 15.00
CA SER A 363 58.71 42.35 16.12
C SER A 363 60.17 42.59 15.78
N SER A 364 60.57 43.87 15.68
CA SER A 364 61.57 44.50 16.57
C SER A 364 61.68 45.99 16.26
N TYR A 365 61.63 46.79 17.31
CA TYR A 365 61.63 48.25 17.30
C TYR A 365 62.97 48.84 16.82
N ILE A 366 63.05 49.50 15.64
CA ILE A 366 64.11 50.48 15.30
C ILE A 366 63.51 51.63 14.46
N GLY A 367 63.85 52.87 14.86
CA GLY A 367 63.37 54.15 14.31
C GLY A 367 63.93 54.58 12.94
N GLN A 368 63.49 55.78 12.55
CA GLN A 368 63.58 56.52 11.26
C GLN A 368 62.72 56.09 10.05
N SER A 369 61.73 56.94 9.74
CA SER A 369 61.06 57.04 8.44
C SER A 369 61.79 58.04 7.55
N THR A 370 62.12 57.64 6.32
CA THR A 370 62.29 58.61 5.22
C THR A 370 61.85 57.96 3.91
N ILE A 371 60.93 58.59 3.19
CA ILE A 371 60.58 58.28 1.80
C ILE A 371 60.94 59.52 0.98
N ALA A 372 61.77 59.40 -0.06
CA ALA A 372 61.78 60.34 -1.18
C ALA A 372 62.61 59.84 -2.38
N GLY A 373 61.97 59.78 -3.55
CA GLY A 373 62.55 60.25 -4.82
C GLY A 373 63.47 59.30 -5.62
N SER A 374 62.98 58.90 -6.80
CA SER A 374 63.67 58.84 -8.10
C SER A 374 65.21 58.86 -8.14
N GLY A 375 65.81 57.77 -8.61
CA GLY A 375 67.20 57.76 -9.11
C GLY A 375 67.92 56.42 -8.88
N TYR A 376 68.51 55.89 -9.94
CA TYR A 376 69.35 54.67 -10.03
C TYR A 376 70.25 54.33 -8.83
N ALA A 377 70.38 53.04 -8.49
CA ALA A 377 71.65 52.29 -8.49
C ALA A 377 71.45 50.82 -8.04
N LEU A 378 71.95 49.89 -8.85
CA LEU A 378 72.14 48.47 -8.56
C LEU A 378 73.60 48.26 -8.11
N MET A 379 73.87 47.57 -7.00
CA MET A 379 75.11 46.80 -6.72
C MET A 379 75.01 46.19 -5.31
N ALA A 380 74.99 44.85 -5.17
CA ALA A 380 76.12 43.98 -4.77
C ALA A 380 76.77 44.41 -3.43
N THR A 381 77.06 43.56 -2.43
CA THR A 381 78.01 42.43 -2.49
C THR A 381 78.02 41.68 -1.13
N TRP A 382 77.93 40.34 -1.18
CA TRP A 382 78.71 39.29 -0.48
C TRP A 382 78.73 39.06 1.05
N ALA A 383 78.63 37.75 1.36
CA ALA A 383 79.30 36.97 2.43
C ALA A 383 78.81 37.16 3.90
N LEU A 384 78.79 36.15 4.77
CA LEU A 384 79.64 34.95 4.87
C LEU A 384 78.91 33.80 5.59
N VAL A 385 79.22 32.58 5.14
CA VAL A 385 79.03 31.32 5.85
C VAL A 385 79.89 31.29 7.12
N ARG A 386 79.28 31.21 8.30
CA ARG A 386 79.32 30.05 9.22
C ARG A 386 78.38 30.27 10.38
#